data_AF-A0A948Q7K7-F1
#
_entry.id   AF-A0A948Q7K7-F1
#
_cell.length_a   1.000
_cell.length_b   1.000
_cell.length_c   1.000
_cell.angle_alpha   90.00
_cell.angle_beta   90.00
_cell.angle_gamma   90.00
#
_symmetry.space_group_name_H-M   'P 1'
#
loop_
_entity.id
_entity.type
_entity.pdbx_description
1 polymer ?
#
loop_
_entity_poly.entity_id
_entity_poly.type
_entity_poly.pdbx_seq_one_letter_code
_entity_poly.pdbx_strand_id
1 'polypeptide(L)'
;MPELQHGLSPIDRQRSVLMWDMAGTLIPFDPVSGKAQPMPGAGDFLPELGREFRQVVTTGDETASARNLLRDFELLDHFDEVFGDLFHPLGKPYGAILRNMGATTDHSLAIGDRLGADLPADTGDLVTILINQDTDRVGAGMVAFCLHVLRKQGAPTFAAAFDGLLESAFPEREREGPLGGGTVTRACLRNDGFDYRMWLFQPGGVPDPRRVIIL
;
A
#
# COMPACT_ATOMS: atom_id res chain seq x y z
N MET A 1 20.46 12.78 11.37
CA MET A 1 19.48 11.69 11.49
C MET A 1 18.60 12.02 12.68
N PRO A 2 17.35 12.49 12.49
CA PRO A 2 16.44 12.64 13.61
C PRO A 2 16.04 11.24 14.09
N GLU A 3 16.16 10.99 15.39
CA GLU A 3 15.75 9.73 16.02
C GLU A 3 14.24 9.52 15.84
N LEU A 4 13.86 8.46 15.13
CA LEU A 4 12.50 7.91 15.12
C LEU A 4 12.22 7.25 16.48
N GLN A 5 12.04 8.05 17.54
CA GLN A 5 11.63 7.55 18.85
C GLN A 5 10.14 7.81 19.07
N HIS A 6 9.32 6.88 18.56
CA HIS A 6 8.09 6.39 19.19
C HIS A 6 7.59 5.19 18.38
N GLY A 7 8.18 4.02 18.66
CA GLY A 7 7.65 2.75 18.14
C GLY A 7 6.22 2.52 18.64
N LEU A 8 5.41 1.86 17.82
CA LEU A 8 4.05 1.47 18.20
C LEU A 8 4.08 0.64 19.49
N SER A 9 3.05 0.78 20.33
CA SER A 9 2.92 -0.12 21.48
C SER A 9 2.84 -1.57 20.99
N PRO A 10 3.21 -2.58 21.80
CA PRO A 10 3.12 -3.98 21.38
C PRO A 10 1.71 -4.39 20.90
N ILE A 11 0.66 -3.79 21.47
CA ILE A 11 -0.74 -4.02 21.08
C ILE A 11 -1.04 -3.36 19.73
N ASP A 12 -0.57 -2.13 19.53
CA ASP A 12 -0.78 -1.41 18.26
C ASP A 12 0.00 -2.08 17.13
N ARG A 13 1.22 -2.55 17.38
CA ARG A 13 1.99 -3.36 16.42
C ARG A 13 1.28 -4.65 16.06
N GLN A 14 0.68 -5.36 17.03
CA GLN A 14 -0.08 -6.58 16.74
C GLN A 14 -1.29 -6.32 15.83
N ARG A 15 -1.81 -5.10 15.84
CA ARG A 15 -3.00 -4.68 15.10
C ARG A 15 -2.72 -3.95 13.78
N SER A 16 -1.48 -3.56 13.53
CA SER A 16 -1.06 -2.76 12.37
C SER A 16 -0.31 -3.62 11.36
N VAL A 17 -0.85 -3.73 10.15
CA VAL A 17 -0.33 -4.62 9.10
C VAL A 17 -0.07 -3.84 7.82
N LEU A 18 1.11 -4.03 7.23
CA LEU A 18 1.40 -3.64 5.85
C LEU A 18 1.17 -4.85 4.94
N MET A 19 0.23 -4.71 4.01
CA MET A 19 -0.13 -5.74 3.04
C MET A 19 0.47 -5.35 1.69
N TRP A 20 1.52 -6.05 1.29
CA TRP A 20 2.26 -5.77 0.08
C TRP A 20 1.74 -6.65 -1.04
N ASP A 21 1.45 -6.07 -2.20
CA ASP A 21 1.40 -6.86 -3.43
C ASP A 21 2.79 -7.42 -3.76
N MET A 22 2.81 -8.55 -4.47
CA MET A 22 4.06 -9.19 -4.88
C MET A 22 4.56 -8.69 -6.24
N ALA A 23 3.76 -8.91 -7.29
CA ALA A 23 4.23 -8.87 -8.67
C ALA A 23 4.02 -7.48 -9.28
N GLY A 24 5.12 -6.77 -9.58
CA GLY A 24 5.05 -5.36 -9.96
C GLY A 24 5.26 -4.41 -8.78
N THR A 25 5.08 -4.91 -7.56
CA THR A 25 5.27 -4.16 -6.31
C THR A 25 6.58 -4.55 -5.60
N LEU A 26 6.61 -5.65 -4.85
CA LEU A 26 7.84 -6.12 -4.17
C LEU A 26 8.88 -6.64 -5.15
N ILE A 27 8.43 -7.19 -6.27
CA ILE A 27 9.26 -7.74 -7.33
C ILE A 27 8.85 -7.08 -8.65
N PRO A 28 9.24 -5.82 -8.90
CA PRO A 28 8.96 -5.15 -10.16
C PRO A 28 9.76 -5.76 -11.32
N PHE A 29 9.18 -5.69 -12.52
CA PHE A 29 9.90 -5.97 -13.75
C PHE A 29 10.68 -4.73 -14.20
N ASP A 30 11.97 -4.90 -14.47
CA ASP A 30 12.78 -3.88 -15.10
C ASP A 30 12.48 -3.84 -16.61
N PRO A 31 11.86 -2.78 -17.16
CA PRO A 31 11.56 -2.69 -18.58
C PRO A 31 12.81 -2.61 -19.47
N VAL A 32 13.97 -2.24 -18.92
CA VAL A 32 15.24 -2.15 -19.66
C VAL A 32 15.90 -3.51 -19.78
N SER A 33 16.06 -4.23 -18.66
CA SER A 33 16.72 -5.55 -18.66
C SER A 33 15.76 -6.72 -18.90
N GLY A 34 14.45 -6.50 -18.80
CA GLY A 34 13.42 -7.53 -18.87
C GLY A 34 13.40 -8.48 -17.67
N LYS A 35 14.17 -8.18 -16.62
CA LYS A 35 14.33 -9.06 -15.44
C LYS A 35 13.52 -8.55 -14.26
N ALA A 36 12.97 -9.49 -13.50
CA ALA A 36 12.38 -9.20 -12.21
C ALA A 36 13.51 -8.98 -11.18
N GLN A 37 13.35 -7.97 -10.33
CA GLN A 37 14.31 -7.65 -9.26
C GLN A 37 13.55 -7.25 -8.00
N PRO A 38 14.15 -7.38 -6.80
CA PRO A 38 13.56 -6.84 -5.59
C PRO A 38 13.34 -5.32 -5.72
N MET A 39 12.28 -4.82 -5.09
CA MET A 39 12.01 -3.39 -4.99
C MET A 39 13.26 -2.65 -4.46
N PRO A 40 13.63 -1.49 -5.04
CA PRO A 40 14.74 -0.69 -4.55
C PRO A 40 14.60 -0.36 -3.06
N GLY A 41 15.67 -0.60 -2.29
CA GLY A 41 15.72 -0.34 -0.85
C GLY A 41 15.00 -1.35 0.03
N ALA A 42 14.46 -2.44 -0.51
CA ALA A 42 13.75 -3.46 0.27
C ALA A 42 14.60 -4.03 1.43
N GLY A 43 15.89 -4.31 1.18
CA GLY A 43 16.79 -4.88 2.20
C GLY A 43 17.06 -3.97 3.40
N ASP A 44 16.93 -2.64 3.23
CA ASP A 44 17.14 -1.67 4.32
C ASP A 44 15.81 -1.35 5.03
N PHE A 45 14.75 -1.10 4.25
CA PHE A 45 13.49 -0.56 4.78
C PHE A 45 12.48 -1.62 5.22
N LEU A 46 12.43 -2.82 4.61
CA LEU A 46 11.52 -3.86 5.10
C LEU A 46 11.84 -4.31 6.53
N PRO A 47 13.12 -4.49 6.94
CA PRO A 47 13.45 -4.75 8.34
C PRO A 47 13.03 -3.61 9.28
N GLU A 48 13.22 -2.36 8.87
CA GLU A 48 12.83 -1.19 9.68
C GLU A 48 11.32 -1.12 9.87
N LEU A 49 10.56 -1.25 8.79
CA LEU A 49 9.10 -1.30 8.83
C LEU A 49 8.60 -2.48 9.67
N GLY A 50 9.27 -3.63 9.57
CA GLY A 50 8.96 -4.83 10.36
C GLY A 50 9.12 -4.65 11.87
N ARG A 51 9.83 -3.61 12.34
CA ARG A 51 9.91 -3.28 13.78
C ARG A 51 8.62 -2.65 14.30
N GLU A 52 7.87 -1.99 13.44
CA GLU A 52 6.66 -1.24 13.78
C GLU A 52 5.40 -1.97 13.35
N PHE A 53 5.43 -2.61 12.20
CA PHE A 53 4.29 -3.25 11.57
C PHE A 53 4.52 -4.75 11.41
N ARG A 54 3.44 -5.51 11.46
CA ARG A 54 3.43 -6.84 10.85
C ARG A 54 3.40 -6.65 9.33
N GLN A 55 4.08 -7.52 8.60
CA GLN A 55 4.15 -7.41 7.14
C GLN A 55 3.68 -8.72 6.52
N VAL A 56 2.84 -8.62 5.50
CA VAL A 56 2.36 -9.79 4.75
C VAL A 56 2.38 -9.50 3.27
N VAL A 57 2.42 -10.57 2.48
CA VAL A 57 2.31 -10.49 1.02
C VAL A 57 0.92 -10.92 0.58
N THR A 58 0.37 -10.25 -0.42
CA THR A 58 -0.90 -10.55 -1.05
C THR A 58 -0.67 -10.68 -2.55
N THR A 59 -1.16 -11.74 -3.19
CA THR A 59 -0.95 -11.92 -4.63
C THR A 59 -2.04 -12.78 -5.26
N GLY A 60 -2.24 -12.59 -6.56
CA GLY A 60 -3.05 -13.52 -7.36
C GLY A 60 -2.33 -14.84 -7.64
N ASP A 61 -1.02 -14.91 -7.51
CA ASP A 61 -0.26 -16.15 -7.73
C ASP A 61 -0.59 -17.20 -6.65
N GLU A 62 -0.42 -18.48 -6.99
CA GLU A 62 -0.56 -19.57 -6.03
C GLU A 62 0.37 -19.35 -4.83
N THR A 63 -0.18 -19.54 -3.63
CA THR A 63 0.52 -19.29 -2.36
C THR A 63 1.90 -19.96 -2.30
N ALA A 64 2.01 -21.23 -2.71
CA ALA A 64 3.28 -21.96 -2.70
C ALA A 64 4.31 -21.37 -3.68
N SER A 65 3.87 -21.02 -4.89
CA SER A 65 4.70 -20.41 -5.93
C SER A 65 5.20 -19.03 -5.51
N ALA A 66 4.32 -18.19 -4.93
CA ALA A 66 4.68 -16.89 -4.38
C ALA A 66 5.74 -16.98 -3.26
N ARG A 67 5.56 -17.93 -2.33
CA ARG A 67 6.55 -18.15 -1.25
C ARG A 67 7.92 -18.57 -1.78
N ASN A 68 7.96 -19.41 -2.81
CA ASN A 68 9.22 -19.81 -3.42
C ASN A 68 9.91 -18.63 -4.09
N LEU A 69 9.16 -17.85 -4.87
CA LEU A 69 9.70 -16.66 -5.53
C LEU A 69 10.26 -15.64 -4.54
N LEU A 70 9.54 -15.35 -3.45
CA LEU A 70 10.01 -14.46 -2.39
C LEU A 70 11.28 -14.97 -1.71
N ARG A 71 11.45 -16.30 -1.58
CA ARG A 71 12.67 -16.90 -1.03
C ARG A 71 13.85 -16.73 -1.97
N ASP A 72 13.63 -16.92 -3.27
CA ASP A 72 14.67 -16.79 -4.29
C ASP A 72 15.20 -15.34 -4.40
N PHE A 73 14.36 -14.36 -4.05
CA PHE A 73 14.73 -12.95 -3.93
C PHE A 73 15.17 -12.53 -2.51
N GLU A 74 15.30 -13.47 -1.57
CA GLU A 74 15.70 -13.23 -0.18
C GLU A 74 14.77 -12.26 0.59
N LEU A 75 13.49 -12.18 0.19
CA LEU A 75 12.50 -11.30 0.81
C LEU A 75 11.59 -12.01 1.81
N LEU A 76 11.45 -13.34 1.71
CA LEU A 76 10.44 -14.10 2.46
C LEU A 76 10.51 -13.90 3.98
N ASP A 77 11.72 -13.77 4.53
CA ASP A 77 11.95 -13.66 5.98
C ASP A 77 11.47 -12.32 6.57
N HIS A 78 11.05 -11.37 5.74
CA HIS A 78 10.47 -10.10 6.18
C HIS A 78 8.95 -10.16 6.41
N PHE A 79 8.29 -11.26 6.05
CA PHE A 79 6.84 -11.38 6.05
C PHE A 79 6.34 -12.47 6.99
N ASP A 80 5.31 -12.15 7.78
CA ASP A 80 4.63 -13.08 8.68
C ASP A 80 3.89 -14.17 7.88
N GLU A 81 3.27 -13.77 6.76
CA GLU A 81 2.38 -14.63 5.97
C GLU A 81 2.34 -14.19 4.49
N VAL A 82 1.99 -15.14 3.63
CA VAL A 82 1.75 -14.92 2.19
C VAL A 82 0.34 -15.41 1.87
N PHE A 83 -0.52 -14.49 1.45
CA PHE A 83 -1.87 -14.76 0.98
C PHE A 83 -1.85 -14.79 -0.55
N GLY A 84 -1.72 -15.98 -1.12
CA GLY A 84 -1.86 -16.19 -2.57
C GLY A 84 -3.31 -16.50 -2.96
N ASP A 85 -3.47 -16.83 -4.24
CA ASP A 85 -4.75 -17.27 -4.81
C ASP A 85 -5.87 -16.23 -4.70
N LEU A 86 -5.49 -14.95 -4.62
CA LEU A 86 -6.43 -13.83 -4.49
C LEU A 86 -6.95 -13.44 -5.88
N PHE A 87 -7.92 -14.20 -6.36
CA PHE A 87 -8.63 -13.92 -7.61
C PHE A 87 -9.98 -13.26 -7.31
N HIS A 88 -9.99 -11.94 -7.18
CA HIS A 88 -11.22 -11.17 -7.08
C HIS A 88 -11.41 -10.31 -8.33
N PRO A 89 -12.66 -10.14 -8.82
CA PRO A 89 -12.94 -9.32 -9.99
C PRO A 89 -12.52 -7.85 -9.82
N LEU A 90 -12.46 -7.39 -8.57
CA LEU A 90 -12.03 -6.06 -8.19
C LEU A 90 -11.33 -6.13 -6.83
N GLY A 91 -10.09 -5.67 -6.78
CA GLY A 91 -9.34 -5.54 -5.55
C GLY A 91 -8.96 -6.86 -4.87
N LYS A 92 -8.53 -6.77 -3.61
CA LYS A 92 -8.20 -7.89 -2.72
C LYS A 92 -9.01 -7.81 -1.42
N PRO A 93 -9.27 -8.93 -0.73
CA PRO A 93 -10.13 -8.98 0.46
C PRO A 93 -9.35 -8.58 1.72
N TYR A 94 -8.74 -7.39 1.73
CA TYR A 94 -7.87 -6.95 2.82
C TYR A 94 -8.59 -6.88 4.16
N GLY A 95 -9.87 -6.50 4.20
CA GLY A 95 -10.65 -6.49 5.43
C GLY A 95 -10.80 -7.90 6.04
N ALA A 96 -11.03 -8.91 5.22
CA ALA A 96 -11.05 -10.31 5.64
C ALA A 96 -9.67 -10.80 6.11
N ILE A 97 -8.59 -10.46 5.40
CA ILE A 97 -7.21 -10.79 5.77
C ILE A 97 -6.89 -10.20 7.16
N LEU A 98 -7.13 -8.90 7.36
CA LEU A 98 -6.86 -8.23 8.64
C LEU A 98 -7.64 -8.88 9.78
N ARG A 99 -8.93 -9.19 9.59
CA ARG A 99 -9.75 -9.87 10.61
C ARG A 99 -9.19 -11.25 10.96
N ASN A 100 -8.78 -12.04 9.97
CA ASN A 100 -8.17 -13.35 10.21
C ASN A 100 -6.87 -13.24 11.03
N MET A 101 -6.11 -12.17 10.82
CA MET A 101 -4.87 -11.89 11.54
C MET A 101 -5.06 -11.25 12.93
N GLY A 102 -6.31 -10.95 13.34
CA GLY A 102 -6.59 -10.19 14.56
C GLY A 102 -6.18 -8.72 14.50
N ALA A 103 -6.04 -8.17 13.29
CA ALA A 103 -5.65 -6.79 13.01
C ALA A 103 -6.86 -5.89 12.67
N THR A 104 -6.62 -4.57 12.57
CA THR A 104 -7.65 -3.59 12.22
C THR A 104 -7.24 -2.75 11.01
N THR A 105 -8.21 -2.11 10.36
CA THR A 105 -7.97 -1.18 9.25
C THR A 105 -7.36 0.15 9.72
N ASP A 106 -7.53 0.50 11.00
CA ASP A 106 -7.18 1.81 11.56
C ASP A 106 -5.73 2.22 11.31
N HIS A 107 -4.80 1.26 11.40
CA HIS A 107 -3.36 1.48 11.24
C HIS A 107 -2.72 0.48 10.28
N SER A 108 -3.52 -0.03 9.34
CA SER A 108 -3.06 -0.96 8.31
C SER A 108 -3.17 -0.32 6.93
N LEU A 109 -2.33 -0.77 6.00
CA LEU A 109 -2.26 -0.22 4.65
C LEU A 109 -2.05 -1.32 3.63
N ALA A 110 -2.60 -1.10 2.43
CA ALA A 110 -2.25 -1.87 1.25
C ALA A 110 -1.20 -1.12 0.43
N ILE A 111 -0.25 -1.86 -0.15
CA ILE A 111 0.76 -1.34 -1.05
C ILE A 111 0.72 -2.17 -2.33
N GLY A 112 0.61 -1.53 -3.48
CA GLY A 112 0.47 -2.23 -4.77
C GLY A 112 0.92 -1.42 -5.97
N ASP A 113 0.78 -1.98 -7.17
CA ASP A 113 1.12 -1.34 -8.44
C ASP A 113 -0.08 -1.23 -9.39
N ARG A 114 -1.24 -1.80 -9.04
CA ARG A 114 -2.40 -1.84 -9.92
C ARG A 114 -3.65 -1.35 -9.22
N LEU A 115 -4.17 -0.21 -9.69
CA LEU A 115 -5.43 0.35 -9.21
C LEU A 115 -6.60 -0.65 -9.24
N GLY A 116 -6.68 -1.55 -10.23
CA GLY A 116 -7.77 -2.53 -10.27
C GLY A 116 -7.62 -3.71 -9.30
N ALA A 117 -6.37 -4.12 -9.01
CA ALA A 117 -6.08 -5.36 -8.30
C ALA A 117 -5.72 -5.14 -6.82
N ASP A 118 -5.14 -3.98 -6.49
CA ASP A 118 -4.57 -3.73 -5.16
C ASP A 118 -5.41 -2.83 -4.28
N LEU A 119 -6.64 -2.51 -4.70
CA LEU A 119 -7.61 -1.83 -3.86
C LEU A 119 -8.31 -2.80 -2.90
N PRO A 120 -8.79 -2.34 -1.74
CA PRO A 120 -9.65 -3.15 -0.87
C PRO A 120 -11.00 -3.41 -1.53
N ALA A 121 -11.32 -4.68 -1.73
CA ALA A 121 -12.60 -5.13 -2.27
C ALA A 121 -13.73 -5.01 -1.23
N ASP A 122 -13.40 -5.21 0.05
CA ASP A 122 -14.36 -5.51 1.12
C ASP A 122 -14.38 -4.49 2.27
N THR A 123 -13.60 -3.40 2.17
CA THR A 123 -13.60 -2.29 3.13
C THR A 123 -13.26 -0.95 2.47
N GLY A 124 -13.88 0.14 2.94
CA GLY A 124 -13.53 1.52 2.55
C GLY A 124 -12.48 2.18 3.46
N ASP A 125 -12.15 1.56 4.60
CA ASP A 125 -11.37 2.19 5.67
C ASP A 125 -9.86 2.02 5.51
N LEU A 126 -9.43 1.31 4.47
CA LEU A 126 -8.02 1.09 4.18
C LEU A 126 -7.51 2.11 3.16
N VAL A 127 -6.36 2.72 3.46
CA VAL A 127 -5.62 3.53 2.48
C VAL A 127 -4.70 2.60 1.66
N THR A 128 -4.64 2.83 0.36
CA THR A 128 -3.78 2.09 -0.57
C THR A 128 -2.69 3.00 -1.09
N ILE A 129 -1.43 2.58 -1.02
CA ILE A 129 -0.31 3.25 -1.67
C ILE A 129 -0.03 2.50 -2.96
N LEU A 130 -0.28 3.16 -4.10
CA LEU A 130 0.11 2.67 -5.40
C LEU A 130 1.48 3.23 -5.75
N ILE A 131 2.37 2.33 -6.15
CA ILE A 131 3.73 2.63 -6.55
C ILE A 131 3.97 2.14 -7.98
N ASN A 132 5.11 2.51 -8.57
CA ASN A 132 5.48 2.08 -9.93
C ASN A 132 4.41 2.46 -10.98
N GLN A 133 3.71 3.58 -10.74
CA GLN A 133 2.82 4.17 -11.72
C GLN A 133 3.64 4.98 -12.73
N ASP A 134 3.15 5.10 -13.97
CA ASP A 134 3.70 6.01 -14.97
C ASP A 134 5.23 5.90 -15.20
N THR A 135 5.80 4.69 -15.03
CA THR A 135 7.24 4.34 -15.18
C THR A 135 8.21 4.82 -14.10
N ASP A 136 7.74 5.59 -13.12
CA ASP A 136 8.59 6.05 -12.03
C ASP A 136 8.91 4.89 -11.08
N ARG A 137 10.20 4.69 -10.78
CA ARG A 137 10.63 3.64 -9.85
C ARG A 137 10.59 4.16 -8.43
N VAL A 138 9.59 3.70 -7.69
CA VAL A 138 9.42 4.01 -6.29
C VAL A 138 10.07 2.90 -5.46
N GLY A 139 10.86 3.31 -4.47
CA GLY A 139 11.52 2.39 -3.54
C GLY A 139 10.77 2.24 -2.22
N ALA A 140 11.15 1.23 -1.44
CA ALA A 140 10.58 0.95 -0.12
C ALA A 140 10.73 2.14 0.85
N GLY A 141 11.79 2.95 0.69
CA GLY A 141 12.01 4.16 1.47
C GLY A 141 10.96 5.26 1.23
N MET A 142 10.41 5.36 0.01
CA MET A 142 9.32 6.32 -0.27
C MET A 142 8.01 5.87 0.38
N VAL A 143 7.74 4.56 0.38
CA VAL A 143 6.60 3.98 1.12
C VAL A 143 6.75 4.25 2.63
N ALA A 144 7.94 4.01 3.19
CA ALA A 144 8.25 4.31 4.58
C ALA A 144 8.07 5.81 4.91
N PHE A 145 8.43 6.70 3.99
CA PHE A 145 8.19 8.13 4.15
C PHE A 145 6.70 8.48 4.14
N CYS A 146 5.89 7.93 3.22
CA CYS A 146 4.44 8.16 3.22
C CYS A 146 3.77 7.65 4.50
N LEU A 147 4.21 6.51 5.01
CA LEU A 147 3.80 6.01 6.32
C LEU A 147 4.11 7.02 7.43
N HIS A 148 5.31 7.59 7.43
CA HIS A 148 5.69 8.64 8.37
C HIS A 148 4.78 9.87 8.26
N VAL A 149 4.47 10.34 7.05
CA VAL A 149 3.58 11.49 6.81
C VAL A 149 2.17 11.24 7.36
N LEU A 150 1.61 10.06 7.10
CA LEU A 150 0.30 9.66 7.64
C LEU A 150 0.30 9.63 9.16
N ARG A 151 1.32 9.02 9.79
CA ARG A 151 1.43 8.96 11.26
C ARG A 151 1.58 10.35 11.87
N LYS A 152 2.34 11.24 11.23
CA LYS A 152 2.60 12.61 11.72
C LYS A 152 1.33 13.46 11.81
N GLN A 153 0.25 13.09 11.11
CA GLN A 153 -1.05 13.78 11.25
C GLN A 153 -1.66 13.64 12.64
N GLY A 154 -1.25 12.63 13.43
CA GLY A 154 -1.79 12.39 14.77
C GLY A 154 -3.28 11.99 14.77
N ALA A 155 -3.82 11.61 13.60
CA ALA A 155 -5.20 11.16 13.46
C ALA A 155 -5.37 9.74 14.05
N PRO A 156 -6.58 9.40 14.55
CA PRO A 156 -6.84 8.09 15.16
C PRO A 156 -6.78 6.92 14.17
N THR A 157 -6.87 7.18 12.85
CA THR A 157 -6.76 6.16 11.80
C THR A 157 -6.01 6.72 10.60
N PHE A 158 -5.44 5.85 9.76
CA PHE A 158 -4.84 6.25 8.49
C PHE A 158 -5.88 6.78 7.49
N ALA A 159 -7.11 6.29 7.51
CA ALA A 159 -8.20 6.87 6.73
C ALA A 159 -8.47 8.33 7.11
N ALA A 160 -8.55 8.64 8.41
CA ALA A 160 -8.73 10.01 8.89
C ALA A 160 -7.50 10.89 8.60
N ALA A 161 -6.28 10.34 8.73
CA ALA A 161 -5.06 11.04 8.34
C ALA A 161 -5.07 11.40 6.84
N PHE A 162 -5.44 10.45 5.98
CA PHE A 162 -5.58 10.66 4.55
C PHE A 162 -6.61 11.75 4.24
N ASP A 163 -7.78 11.71 4.87
CA ASP A 163 -8.85 12.69 4.62
C ASP A 163 -8.38 14.11 4.99
N GLY A 164 -7.70 14.28 6.14
CA GLY A 164 -7.13 15.58 6.54
C GLY A 164 -6.01 16.07 5.62
N LEU A 165 -5.16 15.16 5.13
CA LEU A 165 -4.14 15.48 4.13
C LEU A 165 -4.77 15.91 2.79
N LEU A 166 -5.83 15.22 2.36
CA LEU A 166 -6.56 15.51 1.13
C LEU A 166 -7.26 16.88 1.19
N GLU A 167 -7.76 17.29 2.36
CA GLU A 167 -8.36 18.61 2.58
C GLU A 167 -7.38 19.77 2.40
N SER A 168 -6.10 19.55 2.68
CA SER A 168 -5.05 20.57 2.57
C SER A 168 -4.19 20.46 1.30
N ALA A 169 -4.48 19.48 0.43
CA ALA A 169 -3.75 19.25 -0.81
C ALA A 169 -4.23 20.15 -1.97
N PHE A 170 -3.41 20.30 -3.01
CA PHE A 170 -3.73 21.10 -4.20
C PHE A 170 -4.66 20.33 -5.14
N PRO A 171 -5.86 20.83 -5.50
CA PRO A 171 -6.77 20.09 -6.39
C PRO A 171 -6.23 19.94 -7.82
N GLU A 172 -6.36 18.75 -8.40
CA GLU A 172 -6.04 18.40 -9.80
C GLU A 172 -7.32 17.97 -10.54
N ARG A 173 -8.26 18.89 -10.75
CA ARG A 173 -9.60 18.56 -11.27
C ARG A 173 -9.59 17.90 -12.66
N GLU A 174 -8.56 18.18 -13.45
CA GLU A 174 -8.35 17.57 -14.77
C GLU A 174 -8.08 16.06 -14.71
N ARG A 175 -7.77 15.52 -13.52
CA ARG A 175 -7.60 14.08 -13.27
C ARG A 175 -8.86 13.40 -12.74
N GLU A 176 -9.90 14.17 -12.41
CA GLU A 176 -11.19 13.62 -12.01
C GLU A 176 -11.95 13.07 -13.22
N GLY A 177 -12.64 11.94 -13.04
CA GLY A 177 -13.40 11.29 -14.10
C GLY A 177 -13.16 9.78 -14.21
N PRO A 178 -13.68 9.15 -15.28
CA PRO A 178 -13.60 7.70 -15.47
C PRO A 178 -12.16 7.19 -15.60
N LEU A 179 -11.81 6.15 -14.85
CA LEU A 179 -10.51 5.50 -14.90
C LEU A 179 -10.63 4.03 -14.49
N GLY A 180 -10.05 3.10 -15.25
CA GLY A 180 -9.80 1.72 -14.80
C GLY A 180 -11.03 0.95 -14.30
N GLY A 181 -12.22 1.17 -14.87
CA GLY A 181 -13.47 0.53 -14.41
C GLY A 181 -14.16 1.21 -13.21
N GLY A 182 -13.71 2.39 -12.82
CA GLY A 182 -14.33 3.25 -11.82
C GLY A 182 -14.22 4.74 -12.18
N THR A 183 -14.32 5.59 -11.17
CA THR A 183 -14.25 7.06 -11.31
C THR A 183 -13.37 7.65 -10.22
N VAL A 184 -12.38 8.46 -10.59
CA VAL A 184 -11.69 9.34 -9.65
C VAL A 184 -12.64 10.50 -9.31
N THR A 185 -13.17 10.53 -8.09
CA THR A 185 -14.16 11.52 -7.64
C THR A 185 -13.52 12.75 -7.03
N ARG A 186 -12.26 12.64 -6.61
CA ARG A 186 -11.43 13.75 -6.16
C ARG A 186 -9.98 13.42 -6.42
N ALA A 187 -9.25 14.35 -7.02
CA ALA A 187 -7.82 14.23 -7.25
C ALA A 187 -7.08 15.44 -6.70
N CYS A 188 -5.99 15.20 -5.98
CA CYS A 188 -5.13 16.24 -5.43
C CYS A 188 -3.65 15.88 -5.58
N LEU A 189 -2.81 16.90 -5.70
CA LEU A 189 -1.36 16.84 -5.63
C LEU A 189 -0.89 17.35 -4.27
N ARG A 190 0.13 16.70 -3.71
CA ARG A 190 0.74 17.11 -2.46
C ARG A 190 2.27 16.98 -2.52
N ASN A 191 2.95 17.88 -1.79
CA ASN A 191 4.39 17.84 -1.62
C ASN A 191 4.73 17.95 -0.13
N ASP A 192 5.34 16.89 0.43
CA ASP A 192 5.90 16.89 1.80
C ASP A 192 7.42 16.64 1.80
N GLY A 193 8.09 16.90 0.68
CA GLY A 193 9.49 16.53 0.42
C GLY A 193 9.68 15.80 -0.90
N PHE A 194 8.61 15.24 -1.44
CA PHE A 194 8.46 14.83 -2.84
C PHE A 194 6.99 14.95 -3.26
N ASP A 195 6.74 15.00 -4.57
CA ASP A 195 5.39 15.10 -5.13
C ASP A 195 4.70 13.74 -5.14
N TYR A 196 3.48 13.67 -4.61
CA TYR A 196 2.62 12.48 -4.71
C TYR A 196 1.17 12.90 -4.90
N ARG A 197 0.39 12.02 -5.53
CA ARG A 197 -1.04 12.26 -5.77
C ARG A 197 -1.88 11.57 -4.71
N MET A 198 -3.04 12.14 -4.42
CA MET A 198 -4.03 11.61 -3.50
C MET A 198 -5.40 11.60 -4.17
N TRP A 199 -6.00 10.42 -4.29
CA TRP A 199 -7.28 10.23 -4.96
C TRP A 199 -8.32 9.60 -4.03
N LEU A 200 -9.56 10.07 -4.18
CA LEU A 200 -10.74 9.27 -3.85
C LEU A 200 -11.19 8.58 -5.14
N PHE A 201 -11.08 7.26 -5.18
CA PHE A 201 -11.45 6.46 -6.33
C PHE A 201 -12.70 5.65 -6.01
N GLN A 202 -13.76 5.81 -6.79
CA GLN A 202 -14.99 5.03 -6.70
C GLN A 202 -14.94 3.87 -7.70
N PRO A 203 -14.68 2.63 -7.27
CA PRO A 203 -14.74 1.50 -8.18
C PRO A 203 -16.18 1.24 -8.65
N GLY A 204 -16.35 0.74 -9.87
CA GLY A 204 -17.66 0.31 -10.36
C GLY A 204 -18.25 -0.81 -9.49
N GLY A 205 -19.51 -0.65 -9.07
CA GLY A 205 -20.23 -1.66 -8.29
C GLY A 205 -19.86 -1.74 -6.81
N VAL A 206 -18.97 -0.87 -6.33
CA VAL A 206 -18.64 -0.71 -4.91
C VAL A 206 -19.29 0.58 -4.41
N PRO A 207 -19.91 0.62 -3.20
CA PRO A 207 -20.61 1.81 -2.72
C PRO A 207 -19.66 2.91 -2.23
N ASP A 208 -18.57 2.57 -1.56
CA ASP A 208 -17.69 3.55 -0.90
C ASP A 208 -16.41 3.82 -1.69
N PRO A 209 -15.97 5.09 -1.81
CA PRO A 209 -14.68 5.43 -2.40
C PRO A 209 -13.51 4.77 -1.66
N ARG A 210 -12.44 4.49 -2.40
CA ARG A 210 -11.15 4.03 -1.89
C ARG A 210 -10.17 5.19 -1.83
N ARG A 211 -9.39 5.21 -0.75
CA ARG A 211 -8.35 6.21 -0.52
C ARG A 211 -7.05 5.72 -1.12
N VAL A 212 -6.55 6.46 -2.10
CA VAL A 212 -5.39 6.05 -2.89
C VAL A 212 -4.33 7.14 -2.83
N ILE A 213 -3.12 6.77 -2.45
CA ILE A 213 -1.91 7.60 -2.59
C ILE A 213 -1.14 7.02 -3.77
N ILE A 214 -0.67 7.87 -4.68
CA ILE A 214 0.15 7.45 -5.83
C ILE A 214 1.52 8.11 -5.71
N LEU A 215 2.54 7.26 -5.64
CA LEU A 215 3.95 7.65 -5.57
C LEU A 215 4.63 7.53 -6.93
#